data_AF-A0A2N3DQ88-F1
#
_entry.id   AF-A0A2N3DQ88-F1
#
_cell.length_a   1.000
_cell.length_b   1.000
_cell.length_c   1.000
_cell.angle_alpha   90.00
_cell.angle_beta   90.00
_cell.angle_gamma   90.00
#
_symmetry.space_group_name_H-M   'P 1'
#
loop_
_entity.id
_entity.type
_entity.pdbx_description
1 polymer ?
#
loop_
_entity_poly.entity_id
_entity_poly.type
_entity_poly.pdbx_seq_one_letter_code
_entity_poly.pdbx_strand_id
1 'polypeptide(L)'
;AARALAGLLPPIMAAQDCAYGCSTEDQARYPGVCGTGKMVKRAVPFVALPLGATEDRVIGSLDLERALRSGEKAFEPGLLAKAHRGFLYIDEINLLEDHLVDLLLDVAASGENVVEREGLSVRHPAKFVLIGSGNPEEGELRPQLLDRFGLSVEVRSPKDIEVRIQIMRLVAENERDPEGFAARWAGEDEKILKRVARGTARLAKLETGEDVLRDAAELCLAVGADGLRGELTLMRAARALAALDGARKVTRKHLIAIAPSALRHRLRRDVLDETGSTVRITRAMGELFG
;
A
#
# COMPACT_ATOMS: atom_id res chain seq x y z
N ALA A 1 -6.01 -11.81 -5.49
CA ALA A 1 -6.71 -10.61 -4.99
C ALA A 1 -5.92 -9.32 -5.23
N ALA A 2 -4.68 -9.18 -4.71
CA ALA A 2 -3.93 -7.91 -4.79
C ALA A 2 -3.73 -7.36 -6.21
N ARG A 3 -3.46 -8.22 -7.22
CA ARG A 3 -3.28 -7.81 -8.62
C ARG A 3 -4.49 -7.06 -9.21
N ALA A 4 -5.71 -7.36 -8.75
CA ALA A 4 -6.92 -6.70 -9.24
C ALA A 4 -7.07 -5.26 -8.72
N LEU A 5 -6.38 -4.88 -7.65
CA LEU A 5 -6.49 -3.55 -7.03
C LEU A 5 -6.13 -2.41 -8.00
N ALA A 6 -5.15 -2.64 -8.88
CA ALA A 6 -4.76 -1.63 -9.88
C ALA A 6 -5.88 -1.34 -10.88
N GLY A 7 -6.71 -2.32 -11.22
CA GLY A 7 -7.90 -2.15 -12.07
C GLY A 7 -9.05 -1.42 -11.37
N LEU A 8 -9.04 -1.39 -10.04
CA LEU A 8 -10.05 -0.73 -9.20
C LEU A 8 -9.68 0.70 -8.81
N LEU A 9 -8.57 1.24 -9.36
CA LEU A 9 -8.17 2.63 -9.19
C LEU A 9 -8.37 3.45 -10.47
N PRO A 10 -8.72 4.74 -10.34
CA PRO A 10 -8.85 5.61 -11.50
C PRO A 10 -7.50 5.73 -12.24
N PRO A 11 -7.51 5.83 -13.58
CA PRO A 11 -6.29 5.95 -14.36
C PRO A 11 -5.55 7.24 -14.00
N ILE A 12 -4.22 7.19 -14.10
CA ILE A 12 -3.33 8.32 -13.79
C ILE A 12 -2.95 9.07 -15.05
N MET A 13 -2.77 10.38 -14.94
CA MET A 13 -2.13 11.19 -16.00
C MET A 13 -0.61 11.10 -15.82
N ALA A 14 0.10 10.60 -16.83
CA ALA A 14 1.55 10.43 -16.82
C ALA A 14 2.17 10.94 -18.14
N ALA A 15 3.41 11.40 -18.09
CA ALA A 15 4.14 11.79 -19.31
C ALA A 15 4.40 10.58 -20.21
N GLN A 16 4.06 10.70 -21.50
CA GLN A 16 4.01 9.61 -22.48
C GLN A 16 5.29 8.76 -22.54
N ASP A 17 6.46 9.39 -22.50
CA ASP A 17 7.77 8.72 -22.67
C ASP A 17 8.61 8.72 -21.38
N CYS A 18 7.97 8.89 -20.22
CA CYS A 18 8.68 8.88 -18.94
C CYS A 18 8.74 7.45 -18.35
N ALA A 19 9.95 6.94 -18.15
CA ALA A 19 10.20 5.63 -17.54
C ALA A 19 9.55 5.47 -16.15
N TYR A 20 9.41 6.58 -15.42
CA TYR A 20 8.86 6.65 -14.07
C TYR A 20 7.35 6.94 -14.03
N GLY A 21 6.72 7.31 -15.17
CA GLY A 21 5.31 7.72 -15.17
C GLY A 21 5.03 9.01 -14.39
N CYS A 22 5.97 9.96 -14.41
CA CYS A 22 5.91 11.23 -13.67
C CYS A 22 4.64 12.04 -13.96
N SER A 23 4.13 12.71 -12.92
CA SER A 23 3.15 13.80 -13.03
C SER A 23 3.83 15.13 -13.39
N THR A 24 3.02 16.18 -13.61
CA THR A 24 3.54 17.54 -13.81
C THR A 24 4.27 18.08 -12.59
N GLU A 25 3.85 17.71 -11.38
CA GLU A 25 4.53 18.07 -10.14
C GLU A 25 5.89 17.36 -10.03
N ASP A 26 5.95 16.08 -10.43
CA ASP A 26 7.19 15.32 -10.42
C ASP A 26 8.18 15.87 -11.45
N GLN A 27 7.71 16.29 -12.63
CA GLN A 27 8.55 16.98 -13.63
C GLN A 27 9.18 18.27 -13.08
N ALA A 28 8.43 19.05 -12.30
CA ALA A 28 8.95 20.26 -11.67
C ALA A 28 10.00 19.96 -10.60
N ARG A 29 9.84 18.85 -9.87
CA ARG A 29 10.74 18.46 -8.78
C ARG A 29 11.99 17.70 -9.27
N TYR A 30 11.89 16.94 -10.36
CA TYR A 30 12.96 16.10 -10.91
C TYR A 30 13.20 16.32 -12.41
N PRO A 31 13.57 17.54 -12.85
CA PRO A 31 13.66 17.89 -14.26
C PRO A 31 14.75 17.10 -15.02
N GLY A 32 15.78 16.60 -14.33
CA GLY A 32 16.86 15.82 -14.94
C GLY A 32 16.54 14.34 -15.18
N VAL A 33 15.43 13.85 -14.64
CA VAL A 33 15.07 12.42 -14.64
C VAL A 33 13.68 12.18 -15.23
N CYS A 34 12.73 13.10 -15.03
CA CYS A 34 11.41 13.04 -15.63
C CYS A 34 11.41 13.64 -17.05
N GLY A 35 10.90 12.89 -18.03
CA GLY A 35 10.67 13.42 -19.38
C GLY A 35 9.57 14.49 -19.42
N THR A 36 9.71 15.51 -20.26
CA THR A 36 8.79 16.67 -20.41
C THR A 36 7.66 16.44 -21.44
N GLY A 37 7.30 15.18 -21.69
CA GLY A 37 6.34 14.81 -22.72
C GLY A 37 4.87 15.14 -22.40
N LYS A 38 4.01 14.98 -23.41
CA LYS A 38 2.55 15.14 -23.30
C LYS A 38 1.98 14.20 -22.23
N MET A 39 1.03 14.71 -21.45
CA MET A 39 0.34 13.90 -20.44
C MET A 39 -0.73 13.02 -21.10
N VAL A 40 -0.63 11.71 -20.86
CA VAL A 40 -1.56 10.69 -21.34
C VAL A 40 -2.15 9.91 -20.17
N LYS A 41 -3.36 9.37 -20.36
CA LYS A 41 -3.95 8.46 -19.38
C LYS A 41 -3.22 7.13 -19.43
N ARG A 42 -2.80 6.63 -18.27
CA ARG A 42 -2.14 5.34 -18.10
C ARG A 42 -2.82 4.57 -16.98
N ALA A 43 -2.88 3.24 -17.10
CA ALA A 43 -3.31 2.37 -16.02
C ALA A 43 -2.35 2.51 -14.82
N VAL A 44 -2.88 2.31 -13.61
CA VAL A 44 -2.06 2.31 -12.40
C VAL A 44 -1.07 1.13 -12.47
N PRO A 45 0.24 1.35 -12.30
CA PRO A 45 1.20 0.27 -12.35
C PRO A 45 1.02 -0.68 -11.15
N PHE A 46 1.12 -1.97 -11.41
CA PHE A 46 1.20 -3.01 -10.39
C PHE A 46 2.47 -3.81 -10.62
N VAL A 47 3.46 -3.64 -9.73
CA VAL A 47 4.76 -4.29 -9.84
C VAL A 47 4.87 -5.35 -8.75
N ALA A 48 5.15 -6.58 -9.14
CA ALA A 48 5.47 -7.66 -8.19
C ALA A 48 6.99 -7.76 -8.03
N LEU A 49 7.47 -7.78 -6.79
CA LEU A 49 8.85 -8.00 -6.43
C LEU A 49 9.07 -9.50 -6.16
N PRO A 50 9.95 -10.17 -6.92
CA PRO A 50 10.29 -11.57 -6.65
C PRO A 50 11.20 -11.66 -5.42
N LEU A 51 11.07 -12.75 -4.63
CA LEU A 51 11.88 -12.97 -3.42
C LEU A 51 13.39 -12.91 -3.67
N GLY A 52 13.85 -13.43 -4.81
CA GLY A 52 15.25 -13.40 -5.23
C GLY A 52 15.67 -12.13 -5.98
N ALA A 53 14.95 -11.01 -5.83
CA ALA A 53 15.36 -9.75 -6.44
C ALA A 53 16.63 -9.23 -5.78
N THR A 54 17.66 -8.96 -6.59
CA THR A 54 18.84 -8.24 -6.11
C THR A 54 18.49 -6.79 -5.81
N GLU A 55 19.25 -6.16 -4.91
CA GLU A 55 19.11 -4.73 -4.57
C GLU A 55 19.11 -3.86 -5.83
N ASP A 56 20.06 -4.10 -6.75
CA ASP A 56 20.20 -3.40 -8.04
C ASP A 56 18.93 -3.47 -8.90
N ARG A 57 18.25 -4.62 -8.93
CA ARG A 57 17.00 -4.77 -9.68
C ARG A 57 15.87 -3.97 -9.03
N VAL A 58 15.89 -3.81 -7.71
CA VAL A 58 14.88 -3.05 -6.95
C VAL A 58 15.09 -1.56 -7.13
N ILE A 59 16.29 -1.06 -6.83
CA ILE A 59 16.60 0.38 -6.79
C ILE A 59 17.04 0.94 -8.15
N GLY A 60 17.58 0.10 -9.03
CA GLY A 60 18.21 0.49 -10.29
C GLY A 60 19.73 0.52 -10.18
N SER A 61 20.42 0.33 -11.30
CA SER A 61 21.88 0.21 -11.36
C SER A 61 22.47 1.01 -12.50
N LEU A 62 23.81 1.03 -12.60
CA LEU A 62 24.48 1.53 -13.80
C LEU A 62 24.26 0.55 -14.96
N ASP A 63 23.90 1.08 -16.13
CA ASP A 63 23.91 0.33 -17.39
C ASP A 63 25.36 0.10 -17.81
N LEU A 64 25.89 -1.06 -17.42
CA LEU A 64 27.28 -1.43 -17.64
C LEU A 64 27.58 -1.62 -19.13
N GLU A 65 26.61 -2.08 -19.92
CA GLU A 65 26.80 -2.25 -21.37
C GLU A 65 27.00 -0.90 -22.06
N ARG A 66 26.19 0.10 -21.71
CA ARG A 66 26.33 1.46 -22.25
C ARG A 66 27.59 2.13 -21.74
N ALA A 67 27.91 1.98 -20.46
CA ALA A 67 29.15 2.50 -19.89
C ALA A 67 30.39 1.95 -20.60
N LEU A 68 30.40 0.65 -20.95
CA LEU A 68 31.53 0.01 -21.64
C LEU A 68 31.59 0.34 -23.14
N ARG A 69 30.44 0.46 -23.82
CA ARG A 69 30.40 0.72 -25.28
C ARG A 69 30.59 2.18 -25.65
N SER A 70 29.98 3.11 -24.91
CA SER A 70 30.00 4.54 -25.23
C SER A 70 30.76 5.39 -24.22
N GLY A 71 31.25 4.81 -23.12
CA GLY A 71 31.84 5.58 -22.01
C GLY A 71 30.81 6.40 -21.22
N GLU A 72 29.52 6.26 -21.52
CA GLU A 72 28.45 7.04 -20.93
C GLU A 72 27.86 6.31 -19.73
N LYS A 73 27.90 6.95 -18.56
CA LYS A 73 27.25 6.43 -17.35
C LYS A 73 25.75 6.66 -17.42
N ALA A 74 25.00 5.65 -17.87
CA ALA A 74 23.54 5.70 -17.89
C ALA A 74 22.95 4.90 -16.72
N PHE A 75 21.89 5.42 -16.12
CA PHE A 75 21.17 4.72 -15.04
C PHE A 75 20.04 3.86 -15.64
N GLU A 76 19.99 2.59 -15.24
CA GLU A 76 18.90 1.68 -15.56
C GLU A 76 17.85 1.69 -14.43
N PRO A 77 16.60 2.13 -14.69
CA PRO A 77 15.58 2.20 -13.64
C PRO A 77 15.13 0.84 -13.12
N GLY A 78 15.15 0.67 -11.80
CA GLY A 78 14.71 -0.54 -11.11
C GLY A 78 13.18 -0.69 -11.00
N LEU A 79 12.76 -1.66 -10.18
CA LEU A 79 11.34 -1.92 -9.89
C LEU A 79 10.65 -0.74 -9.20
N LEU A 80 11.35 0.03 -8.36
CA LEU A 80 10.80 1.20 -7.68
C LEU A 80 10.37 2.30 -8.65
N ALA A 81 11.14 2.50 -9.72
CA ALA A 81 10.77 3.42 -10.79
C ALA A 81 9.47 2.99 -11.49
N LYS A 82 9.32 1.69 -11.76
CA LYS A 82 8.12 1.13 -12.41
C LYS A 82 6.89 1.14 -11.50
N ALA A 83 7.09 1.05 -10.18
CA ALA A 83 6.01 1.08 -9.19
C ALA A 83 5.49 2.49 -8.90
N HIS A 84 6.21 3.54 -9.31
CA HIS A 84 5.84 4.92 -9.03
C HIS A 84 4.39 5.23 -9.47
N ARG A 85 3.63 5.81 -8.55
CA ARG A 85 2.19 6.13 -8.63
C ARG A 85 1.28 4.92 -8.81
N GLY A 86 1.73 3.75 -8.34
CA GLY A 86 0.90 2.55 -8.25
C GLY A 86 1.27 1.68 -7.05
N PHE A 87 1.43 0.38 -7.29
CA PHE A 87 1.61 -0.63 -6.25
C PHE A 87 2.93 -1.37 -6.42
N LEU A 88 3.57 -1.64 -5.27
CA LEU A 88 4.63 -2.63 -5.16
C LEU A 88 4.14 -3.78 -4.27
N TYR A 89 4.01 -4.96 -4.87
CA TYR A 89 3.56 -6.18 -4.19
C TYR A 89 4.74 -7.10 -3.91
N ILE A 90 4.82 -7.60 -2.68
CA ILE A 90 5.80 -8.58 -2.24
C ILE A 90 5.03 -9.79 -1.71
N ASP A 91 5.25 -10.94 -2.33
CA ASP A 91 4.76 -12.20 -1.78
C ASP A 91 5.76 -12.69 -0.74
N GLU A 92 5.27 -13.28 0.35
CA GLU A 92 6.10 -13.84 1.42
C GLU A 92 7.18 -12.87 1.92
N ILE A 93 6.78 -11.64 2.27
CA ILE A 93 7.69 -10.58 2.72
C ILE A 93 8.57 -10.98 3.92
N ASN A 94 8.10 -11.95 4.72
CA ASN A 94 8.84 -12.54 5.83
C ASN A 94 10.10 -13.30 5.39
N LEU A 95 10.21 -13.68 4.11
CA LEU A 95 11.37 -14.37 3.53
C LEU A 95 12.34 -13.42 2.82
N LEU A 96 11.98 -12.15 2.66
CA LEU A 96 12.83 -11.15 2.02
C LEU A 96 13.97 -10.72 2.97
N GLU A 97 15.14 -10.39 2.41
CA GLU A 97 16.26 -9.91 3.20
C GLU A 97 15.92 -8.63 3.97
N ASP A 98 16.26 -8.59 5.26
CA ASP A 98 15.90 -7.49 6.18
C ASP A 98 16.27 -6.11 5.62
N HIS A 99 17.44 -6.00 5.00
CA HIS A 99 17.93 -4.74 4.45
C HIS A 99 17.09 -4.24 3.25
N LEU A 100 16.56 -5.15 2.43
CA LEU A 100 15.65 -4.80 1.34
C LEU A 100 14.31 -4.34 1.91
N VAL A 101 13.79 -5.01 2.94
CA VAL A 101 12.53 -4.60 3.58
C VAL A 101 12.67 -3.19 4.16
N ASP A 102 13.78 -2.89 4.84
CA ASP A 102 14.03 -1.57 5.41
C ASP A 102 14.12 -0.48 4.33
N LEU A 103 14.88 -0.74 3.26
CA LEU A 103 14.98 0.14 2.09
C LEU A 103 13.61 0.42 1.47
N LEU A 104 12.80 -0.61 1.26
CA LEU A 104 11.47 -0.48 0.66
C LEU A 104 10.53 0.35 1.54
N LEU A 105 10.61 0.18 2.86
CA LEU A 105 9.85 0.98 3.81
C LEU A 105 10.33 2.42 3.90
N ASP A 106 11.64 2.68 3.73
CA ASP A 106 12.19 4.03 3.66
C ASP A 106 11.70 4.76 2.42
N VAL A 107 11.80 4.12 1.25
CA VAL A 107 11.34 4.70 -0.02
C VAL A 107 9.81 4.89 -0.02
N ALA A 108 9.04 3.93 0.51
CA ALA A 108 7.59 4.08 0.62
C ALA A 108 7.18 5.25 1.54
N ALA A 109 7.98 5.54 2.58
CA ALA A 109 7.74 6.65 3.49
C ALA A 109 8.21 8.01 2.92
N SER A 110 9.38 8.06 2.29
CA SER A 110 9.96 9.28 1.71
C SER A 110 9.30 9.68 0.39
N GLY A 111 8.84 8.69 -0.38
CA GLY A 111 8.33 8.85 -1.74
C GLY A 111 9.41 9.13 -2.79
N GLU A 112 10.68 8.93 -2.45
CA GLU A 112 11.86 9.20 -3.30
C GLU A 112 12.85 8.04 -3.19
N ASN A 113 13.34 7.57 -4.33
CA ASN A 113 14.43 6.61 -4.40
C ASN A 113 15.74 7.36 -4.66
N VAL A 114 16.75 7.10 -3.83
CA VAL A 114 18.06 7.74 -3.87
C VAL A 114 19.12 6.66 -4.07
N VAL A 115 19.84 6.73 -5.20
CA VAL A 115 20.90 5.80 -5.55
C VAL A 115 22.22 6.56 -5.59
N GLU A 116 23.07 6.29 -4.60
CA GLU A 116 24.39 6.91 -4.42
C GLU A 116 25.49 5.83 -4.43
N ARG A 117 25.67 5.17 -5.59
CA ARG A 117 26.60 4.04 -5.79
C ARG A 117 27.24 4.09 -7.17
N GLU A 118 28.40 3.44 -7.33
CA GLU A 118 29.10 3.30 -8.63
C GLU A 118 29.45 4.64 -9.31
N GLY A 119 29.60 5.69 -8.51
CA GLY A 119 29.81 7.05 -9.02
C GLY A 119 28.58 7.66 -9.70
N LEU A 120 27.41 7.08 -9.50
CA LEU A 120 26.09 7.66 -9.77
C LEU A 120 25.56 8.33 -8.51
N SER A 121 24.91 9.48 -8.70
CA SER A 121 24.06 10.11 -7.69
C SER A 121 22.75 10.46 -8.39
N VAL A 122 21.80 9.53 -8.32
CA VAL A 122 20.51 9.62 -9.00
C VAL A 122 19.40 9.66 -7.97
N ARG A 123 18.46 10.59 -8.13
CA ARG A 123 17.27 10.70 -7.30
C ARG A 123 16.05 10.78 -8.19
N HIS A 124 15.05 9.95 -7.91
CA HIS A 124 13.84 9.91 -8.71
C HIS A 124 12.61 9.66 -7.83
N PRO A 125 11.42 10.08 -8.29
CA PRO A 125 10.21 9.90 -7.50
C PRO A 125 9.83 8.42 -7.44
N ALA A 126 9.35 7.99 -6.27
CA ALA A 126 9.02 6.59 -5.96
C ALA A 126 7.86 6.49 -4.95
N LYS A 127 6.82 7.31 -5.12
CA LYS A 127 5.55 7.20 -4.37
C LYS A 127 4.73 5.99 -4.82
N PHE A 128 4.60 4.94 -4.02
CA PHE A 128 3.77 3.77 -4.30
C PHE A 128 3.11 3.23 -3.03
N VAL A 129 2.08 2.40 -3.20
CA VAL A 129 1.48 1.63 -2.10
C VAL A 129 2.19 0.29 -2.00
N LEU A 130 2.88 0.08 -0.88
CA LEU A 130 3.53 -1.19 -0.56
C LEU A 130 2.51 -2.19 -0.02
N ILE A 131 2.47 -3.39 -0.61
CA ILE A 131 1.63 -4.50 -0.15
C ILE A 131 2.56 -5.70 0.08
N GLY A 132 2.76 -6.05 1.35
CA GLY A 132 3.41 -7.31 1.74
C GLY A 132 2.35 -8.35 2.09
N SER A 133 2.42 -9.51 1.46
CA SER A 133 1.75 -10.73 1.92
C SER A 133 2.76 -11.58 2.68
N GLY A 134 2.32 -12.36 3.66
CA GLY A 134 3.19 -13.25 4.41
C GLY A 134 2.41 -14.33 5.12
N ASN A 135 3.01 -15.51 5.25
CA ASN A 135 2.46 -16.62 6.00
C ASN A 135 3.04 -16.59 7.43
N PRO A 136 2.22 -16.36 8.48
CA PRO A 136 2.71 -16.38 9.86
C PRO A 136 3.39 -17.70 10.27
N GLU A 137 3.07 -18.81 9.60
CA GLU A 137 3.68 -20.12 9.86
C GLU A 137 5.15 -20.21 9.38
N GLU A 138 5.55 -19.38 8.43
CA GLU A 138 6.90 -19.36 7.85
C GLU A 138 7.83 -18.34 8.52
N GLY A 139 7.34 -17.69 9.58
CA GLY A 139 8.09 -16.70 10.33
C GLY A 139 7.38 -15.34 10.36
N GLU A 140 7.67 -14.57 11.40
CA GLU A 140 7.14 -13.22 11.58
C GLU A 140 8.19 -12.19 11.19
N LEU A 141 7.74 -11.10 10.55
CA LEU A 141 8.58 -9.92 10.36
C LEU A 141 9.00 -9.37 11.73
N ARG A 142 10.22 -8.81 11.78
CA ARG A 142 10.71 -8.13 12.98
C ARG A 142 9.70 -7.06 13.44
N PRO A 143 9.39 -6.96 14.75
CA PRO A 143 8.41 -5.99 15.26
C PRO A 143 8.67 -4.54 14.84
N GLN A 144 9.94 -4.15 14.69
CA GLN A 144 10.34 -2.82 14.23
C GLN A 144 9.90 -2.54 12.79
N LEU A 145 9.90 -3.55 11.91
CA LEU A 145 9.45 -3.44 10.53
C LEU A 145 7.92 -3.47 10.45
N LEU A 146 7.27 -4.33 11.25
CA LEU A 146 5.82 -4.37 11.36
C LEU A 146 5.26 -3.00 11.73
N ASP A 147 5.83 -2.32 12.73
CA ASP A 147 5.37 -1.00 13.16
C ASP A 147 5.45 0.08 12.05
N ARG A 148 6.29 -0.12 11.03
CA ARG A 148 6.38 0.78 9.88
C ARG A 148 5.25 0.57 8.85
N PHE A 149 4.53 -0.55 8.90
CA PHE A 149 3.34 -0.75 8.08
C PHE A 149 2.17 0.08 8.60
N GLY A 150 1.42 0.68 7.67
CA GLY A 150 0.22 1.45 8.01
C GLY A 150 -0.91 0.54 8.49
N LEU A 151 -1.29 -0.45 7.68
CA LEU A 151 -2.43 -1.32 7.97
C LEU A 151 -2.01 -2.79 7.91
N SER A 152 -2.60 -3.61 8.78
CA SER A 152 -2.49 -5.06 8.76
C SER A 152 -3.88 -5.66 8.62
N VAL A 153 -4.04 -6.56 7.64
CA VAL A 153 -5.30 -7.24 7.35
C VAL A 153 -5.02 -8.73 7.40
N GLU A 154 -5.89 -9.48 8.06
CA GLU A 154 -5.83 -10.94 8.07
C GLU A 154 -6.86 -11.47 7.09
N VAL A 155 -6.39 -12.29 6.16
CA VAL A 155 -7.22 -12.94 5.16
C VAL A 155 -7.38 -14.39 5.59
N ARG A 156 -8.61 -14.80 5.88
CA ARG A 156 -8.94 -16.18 6.27
C ARG A 156 -9.70 -16.87 5.15
N SER A 157 -9.40 -18.16 4.96
CA SER A 157 -10.21 -19.01 4.09
C SER A 157 -11.62 -19.15 4.66
N PRO A 158 -12.69 -18.96 3.85
CA PRO A 158 -14.06 -19.11 4.32
C PRO A 158 -14.30 -20.57 4.77
N LYS A 159 -14.94 -20.72 5.93
CA LYS A 159 -15.30 -22.04 6.49
C LYS A 159 -16.67 -22.54 6.02
N ASP A 160 -17.52 -21.63 5.54
CA ASP A 160 -18.85 -21.94 5.00
C ASP A 160 -18.72 -22.66 3.65
N ILE A 161 -19.35 -23.83 3.55
CA ILE A 161 -19.31 -24.68 2.36
C ILE A 161 -19.94 -23.99 1.14
N GLU A 162 -21.06 -23.29 1.32
CA GLU A 162 -21.76 -22.62 0.22
C GLU A 162 -20.91 -21.48 -0.35
N VAL A 163 -20.24 -20.71 0.51
CA VAL A 163 -19.29 -19.67 0.08
C VAL A 163 -18.14 -20.28 -0.71
N ARG A 164 -17.60 -21.43 -0.27
CA ARG A 164 -16.53 -22.13 -0.99
C ARG A 164 -16.99 -22.64 -2.37
N ILE A 165 -18.18 -23.24 -2.45
CA ILE A 165 -18.77 -23.67 -3.72
C ILE A 165 -18.96 -22.48 -4.66
N GLN A 166 -19.44 -21.35 -4.15
CA GLN A 166 -19.62 -20.14 -4.95
C GLN A 166 -18.28 -19.64 -5.50
N ILE A 167 -17.23 -19.60 -4.69
CA ILE A 167 -15.88 -19.22 -5.15
C ILE A 167 -15.40 -20.17 -6.26
N MET A 168 -15.55 -21.49 -6.08
CA MET A 168 -15.16 -22.47 -7.10
C MET A 168 -15.90 -22.25 -8.42
N ARG A 169 -17.21 -21.95 -8.37
CA ARG A 169 -18.01 -21.64 -9.57
C ARG A 169 -17.52 -20.37 -10.26
N LEU A 170 -17.26 -19.30 -9.52
CA LEU A 170 -16.78 -18.04 -10.08
C LEU A 170 -15.40 -18.18 -10.73
N VAL A 171 -14.50 -18.97 -10.12
CA VAL A 171 -13.19 -19.28 -10.70
C VAL A 171 -13.35 -20.05 -12.01
N ALA A 172 -14.17 -21.10 -12.03
CA ALA A 172 -14.42 -21.89 -13.22
C ALA A 172 -15.11 -21.09 -14.35
N GLU A 173 -16.02 -20.17 -14.01
CA GLU A 173 -16.63 -19.24 -14.96
C GLU A 173 -15.56 -18.33 -15.60
N ASN A 174 -14.69 -17.73 -14.78
CA ASN A 174 -13.62 -16.87 -15.27
C ASN A 174 -12.57 -17.62 -16.10
N GLU A 175 -12.25 -18.87 -15.76
CA GLU A 175 -11.33 -19.71 -16.57
C GLU A 175 -11.93 -20.09 -17.92
N ARG A 176 -13.24 -20.33 -17.98
CA ARG A 176 -13.95 -20.68 -19.22
C ARG A 176 -14.10 -19.50 -20.16
N ASP A 177 -14.47 -18.33 -19.65
CA ASP A 177 -14.69 -17.12 -20.43
C ASP A 177 -14.25 -15.87 -19.64
N PRO A 178 -12.94 -15.51 -19.68
CA PRO A 178 -12.42 -14.36 -18.96
C PRO A 178 -13.04 -13.03 -19.40
N GLU A 179 -13.32 -12.86 -20.69
CA GLU A 179 -13.84 -11.62 -21.25
C GLU A 179 -15.32 -11.42 -20.87
N GLY A 180 -16.14 -12.47 -21.00
CA GLY A 180 -17.53 -12.45 -20.57
C GLY A 180 -17.67 -12.28 -19.05
N PHE A 181 -16.79 -12.91 -18.27
CA PHE A 181 -16.74 -12.71 -16.82
C PHE A 181 -16.42 -11.24 -16.47
N ALA A 182 -15.37 -10.67 -17.06
CA ALA A 182 -15.00 -9.28 -16.85
C ALA A 182 -16.14 -8.31 -17.25
N ALA A 183 -16.80 -8.55 -18.39
CA ALA A 183 -17.93 -7.74 -18.84
C ALA A 183 -19.12 -7.78 -17.87
N ARG A 184 -19.40 -8.95 -17.26
CA ARG A 184 -20.46 -9.11 -16.26
C ARG A 184 -20.19 -8.30 -14.99
N TRP A 185 -18.94 -8.23 -14.55
CA TRP A 185 -18.55 -7.56 -13.29
C TRP A 185 -18.12 -6.09 -13.47
N ALA A 186 -17.93 -5.63 -14.71
CA ALA A 186 -17.52 -4.26 -15.03
C ALA A 186 -18.39 -3.18 -14.36
N GLY A 187 -19.70 -3.43 -14.20
CA GLY A 187 -20.60 -2.51 -13.51
C GLY A 187 -20.33 -2.37 -12.00
N GLU A 188 -19.92 -3.45 -11.33
CA GLU A 188 -19.52 -3.41 -9.92
C GLU A 188 -18.15 -2.75 -9.75
N ASP A 189 -17.20 -3.05 -10.63
CA ASP A 189 -15.89 -2.40 -10.66
C ASP A 189 -16.02 -0.89 -10.86
N GLU A 190 -16.92 -0.45 -11.76
CA GLU A 190 -17.17 0.97 -11.99
C GLU A 190 -17.75 1.67 -10.74
N LYS A 191 -18.60 0.99 -9.96
CA LYS A 191 -19.10 1.54 -8.68
C LYS A 191 -17.96 1.74 -7.69
N ILE A 192 -17.04 0.78 -7.59
CA ILE A 192 -15.85 0.88 -6.72
C ILE A 192 -14.97 2.04 -7.18
N LEU A 193 -14.66 2.11 -8.48
CA LEU A 193 -13.88 3.22 -9.08
C LEU A 193 -14.49 4.59 -8.76
N LYS A 194 -15.80 4.75 -8.96
CA LYS A 194 -16.54 5.98 -8.65
C LYS A 194 -16.53 6.29 -7.15
N ARG A 195 -16.57 5.28 -6.28
CA ARG A 195 -16.48 5.46 -4.82
C ARG A 195 -15.08 5.94 -4.42
N VAL A 196 -14.03 5.30 -4.91
CA VAL A 196 -12.64 5.70 -4.64
C VAL A 196 -12.37 7.11 -5.15
N ALA A 197 -12.71 7.42 -6.40
CA ALA A 197 -12.49 8.75 -6.99
C ALA A 197 -13.18 9.88 -6.19
N ARG A 198 -14.44 9.66 -5.78
CA ARG A 198 -15.18 10.62 -4.92
C ARG A 198 -14.55 10.74 -3.53
N GLY A 199 -14.12 9.62 -2.95
CA GLY A 199 -13.44 9.59 -1.65
C GLY A 199 -12.14 10.39 -1.68
N THR A 200 -11.27 10.16 -2.67
CA THR A 200 -10.00 10.89 -2.83
C THR A 200 -10.24 12.40 -2.94
N ALA A 201 -11.22 12.85 -3.73
CA ALA A 201 -11.55 14.27 -3.87
C ALA A 201 -12.09 14.90 -2.58
N ARG A 202 -12.75 14.12 -1.71
CA ARG A 202 -13.31 14.59 -0.43
C ARG A 202 -12.30 14.59 0.71
N LEU A 203 -11.33 13.67 0.69
CA LEU A 203 -10.35 13.49 1.76
C LEU A 203 -9.64 14.79 2.14
N ALA A 204 -9.27 15.61 1.14
CA ALA A 204 -8.61 16.89 1.35
C ALA A 204 -9.45 17.92 2.13
N LYS A 205 -10.78 17.79 2.12
CA LYS A 205 -11.73 18.70 2.78
C LYS A 205 -12.28 18.16 4.10
N LEU A 206 -11.96 16.91 4.43
CA LEU A 206 -12.48 16.22 5.60
C LEU A 206 -11.63 16.59 6.82
N GLU A 207 -12.23 17.33 7.73
CA GLU A 207 -11.66 17.67 9.03
C GLU A 207 -12.01 16.61 10.08
N THR A 208 -11.10 16.44 11.03
CA THR A 208 -11.32 15.62 12.21
C THR A 208 -11.69 16.52 13.38
N GLY A 209 -12.80 16.23 14.06
CA GLY A 209 -13.15 16.88 15.32
C GLY A 209 -12.25 16.46 16.49
N GLU A 210 -12.15 17.33 17.49
CA GLU A 210 -11.36 17.10 18.70
C GLU A 210 -11.85 15.87 19.50
N ASP A 211 -13.15 15.58 19.43
CA ASP A 211 -13.78 14.39 19.99
C ASP A 211 -13.16 13.10 19.43
N VAL A 212 -13.01 13.01 18.11
CA VAL A 212 -12.42 11.83 17.46
C VAL A 212 -10.92 11.72 17.72
N LEU A 213 -10.23 12.85 17.84
CA LEU A 213 -8.81 12.85 18.23
C LEU A 213 -8.62 12.33 19.66
N ARG A 214 -9.49 12.73 20.58
CA ARG A 214 -9.52 12.21 21.95
C ARG A 214 -9.79 10.71 21.97
N ASP A 215 -10.82 10.26 21.25
CA ASP A 215 -11.15 8.82 21.13
C ASP A 215 -9.96 8.01 20.60
N ALA A 216 -9.22 8.54 19.61
CA ALA A 216 -8.04 7.87 19.04
C ALA A 216 -6.91 7.74 20.05
N ALA A 217 -6.63 8.80 20.81
CA ALA A 217 -5.60 8.80 21.85
C ALA A 217 -5.96 7.86 23.01
N GLU A 218 -7.20 7.93 23.50
CA GLU A 218 -7.71 7.04 24.56
C GLU A 218 -7.63 5.57 24.15
N LEU A 219 -8.01 5.25 22.91
CA LEU A 219 -7.90 3.89 22.39
C LEU A 219 -6.44 3.43 22.29
N CYS A 220 -5.54 4.25 21.74
CA CYS A 220 -4.12 3.87 21.60
C CYS A 220 -3.45 3.65 22.96
N LEU A 221 -3.77 4.48 23.96
CA LEU A 221 -3.32 4.31 25.34
C LEU A 221 -3.86 3.03 25.97
N ALA A 222 -5.16 2.75 25.81
CA ALA A 222 -5.80 1.57 26.40
C ALA A 222 -5.26 0.25 25.83
N VAL A 223 -4.91 0.22 24.54
CA VAL A 223 -4.33 -0.98 23.93
C VAL A 223 -2.81 -1.10 24.16
N GLY A 224 -2.14 -0.04 24.64
CA GLY A 224 -0.69 -0.03 24.85
C GLY A 224 0.11 0.10 23.55
N ALA A 225 -0.42 0.83 22.56
CA ALA A 225 0.33 1.18 21.36
C ALA A 225 1.42 2.22 21.72
N ASP A 226 2.64 1.98 21.27
CA ASP A 226 3.80 2.81 21.60
C ASP A 226 3.99 3.95 20.59
N GLY A 227 4.25 5.16 21.07
CA GLY A 227 4.46 6.37 20.28
C GLY A 227 3.27 6.85 19.45
N LEU A 228 3.45 7.97 18.72
CA LEU A 228 2.37 8.66 17.99
C LEU A 228 1.99 8.03 16.64
N ARG A 229 2.69 6.96 16.22
CA ARG A 229 2.52 6.36 14.89
C ARG A 229 1.18 5.63 14.80
N GLY A 230 0.72 5.05 15.91
CA GLY A 230 -0.60 4.42 16.03
C GLY A 230 -1.73 5.42 15.81
N GLU A 231 -1.75 6.53 16.56
CA GLU A 231 -2.80 7.55 16.45
C GLU A 231 -2.83 8.16 15.05
N LEU A 232 -1.68 8.57 14.51
CA LEU A 232 -1.61 9.19 13.18
C LEU A 232 -2.12 8.26 12.08
N THR A 233 -1.78 6.97 12.17
CA THR A 233 -2.23 5.94 11.23
C THR A 233 -3.74 5.70 11.35
N LEU A 234 -4.23 5.51 12.57
CA LEU A 234 -5.65 5.35 12.87
C LEU A 234 -6.46 6.53 12.33
N MET A 235 -5.95 7.75 12.55
CA MET A 235 -6.61 8.96 12.11
C MET A 235 -6.66 9.11 10.59
N ARG A 236 -5.53 8.85 9.90
CA ARG A 236 -5.48 8.87 8.43
C ARG A 236 -6.42 7.82 7.84
N ALA A 237 -6.45 6.62 8.42
CA ALA A 237 -7.30 5.53 7.96
C ALA A 237 -8.80 5.80 8.21
N ALA A 238 -9.15 6.35 9.37
CA ALA A 238 -10.53 6.74 9.69
C ALA A 238 -11.04 7.85 8.78
N ARG A 239 -10.20 8.84 8.47
CA ARG A 239 -10.50 9.89 7.47
C ARG A 239 -10.72 9.30 6.08
N ALA A 240 -9.86 8.37 5.66
CA ALA A 240 -9.99 7.69 4.37
C ALA A 240 -11.30 6.88 4.28
N LEU A 241 -11.66 6.15 5.34
CA LEU A 241 -12.92 5.41 5.42
C LEU A 241 -14.13 6.35 5.37
N ALA A 242 -14.13 7.42 6.17
CA ALA A 242 -15.18 8.43 6.15
C ALA A 242 -15.36 9.06 4.75
N ALA A 243 -14.25 9.29 4.05
CA ALA A 243 -14.28 9.81 2.68
C ALA A 243 -14.87 8.81 1.69
N LEU A 244 -14.52 7.52 1.81
CA LEU A 244 -15.07 6.44 0.98
C LEU A 244 -16.56 6.20 1.22
N ASP A 245 -17.03 6.38 2.45
CA ASP A 245 -18.45 6.29 2.81
C ASP A 245 -19.22 7.56 2.45
N GLY A 246 -18.50 8.61 2.06
CA GLY A 246 -19.07 9.89 1.69
C GLY A 246 -19.64 10.67 2.88
N ALA A 247 -19.16 10.40 4.09
CA ALA A 247 -19.53 11.11 5.30
C ALA A 247 -19.07 12.58 5.25
N ARG A 248 -19.81 13.47 5.95
CA ARG A 248 -19.48 14.90 6.06
C ARG A 248 -18.36 15.19 7.06
N LYS A 249 -18.24 14.35 8.09
CA LYS A 249 -17.24 14.45 9.17
C LYS A 249 -16.77 13.05 9.55
N VAL A 250 -15.55 12.95 10.06
CA VAL A 250 -15.09 11.73 10.71
C VAL A 250 -15.91 11.53 11.98
N THR A 251 -16.21 10.28 12.32
CA THR A 251 -17.00 9.93 13.49
C THR A 251 -16.34 8.74 14.15
N ARG A 252 -16.67 8.50 15.42
CA ARG A 252 -16.22 7.34 16.19
C ARG A 252 -16.49 6.01 15.48
N LYS A 253 -17.58 5.90 14.71
CA LYS A 253 -17.89 4.67 13.93
C LYS A 253 -16.78 4.33 12.93
N HIS A 254 -16.22 5.34 12.25
CA HIS A 254 -15.12 5.11 11.30
C HIS A 254 -13.83 4.70 12.02
N LEU A 255 -13.58 5.27 13.21
CA LEU A 255 -12.43 4.92 14.05
C LEU A 255 -12.52 3.46 14.53
N ILE A 256 -13.66 3.06 15.09
CA ILE A 256 -13.91 1.69 15.55
C ILE A 256 -13.75 0.68 14.40
N ALA A 257 -14.27 1.00 13.22
CA ALA A 257 -14.22 0.10 12.07
C ALA A 257 -12.78 -0.17 11.58
N ILE A 258 -11.88 0.82 11.68
CA ILE A 258 -10.52 0.72 11.12
C ILE A 258 -9.44 0.43 12.16
N ALA A 259 -9.75 0.60 13.45
CA ALA A 259 -8.83 0.37 14.56
C ALA A 259 -8.16 -1.02 14.55
N PRO A 260 -8.89 -2.13 14.32
CA PRO A 260 -8.27 -3.44 14.21
C PRO A 260 -7.17 -3.50 13.14
N SER A 261 -7.41 -2.90 11.97
CA SER A 261 -6.43 -2.89 10.89
C SER A 261 -5.26 -1.94 11.15
N ALA A 262 -5.48 -0.83 11.84
CA ALA A 262 -4.44 0.17 12.11
C ALA A 262 -3.51 -0.18 13.27
N LEU A 263 -4.00 -0.92 14.27
CA LEU A 263 -3.30 -1.12 15.54
C LEU A 263 -2.80 -2.55 15.79
N ARG A 264 -3.38 -3.59 15.17
CA ARG A 264 -3.11 -4.99 15.53
C ARG A 264 -1.63 -5.41 15.50
N HIS A 265 -0.88 -4.89 14.54
CA HIS A 265 0.52 -5.22 14.29
C HIS A 265 1.49 -4.32 15.08
N ARG A 266 0.96 -3.33 15.80
CA ARG A 266 1.69 -2.43 16.70
C ARG A 266 1.64 -2.88 18.15
N LEU A 267 0.73 -3.82 18.45
CA LEU A 267 0.57 -4.37 19.78
C LEU A 267 1.69 -5.35 20.07
N ARG A 268 2.44 -5.08 21.15
CA ARG A 268 3.37 -6.07 21.68
C ARG A 268 2.54 -7.26 22.16
N ARG A 269 2.86 -8.44 21.63
CA ARG A 269 2.39 -9.70 22.20
C ARG A 269 3.10 -9.88 23.53
N ASP A 270 2.35 -9.86 24.63
CA ASP A 270 2.88 -10.40 25.88
C ASP A 270 3.01 -11.91 25.69
N VAL A 271 4.17 -12.46 26.03
CA VAL A 271 4.49 -13.89 25.87
C VAL A 271 3.48 -14.79 26.62
N LEU A 272 2.75 -14.23 27.58
CA LEU A 272 1.76 -14.89 28.42
C LEU A 272 0.31 -14.67 27.97
N ASP A 273 0.07 -13.81 26.97
CA ASP A 273 -1.27 -13.45 26.52
C ASP A 273 -1.58 -14.14 25.18
N GLU A 274 -2.27 -15.28 25.24
CA GLU A 274 -2.73 -16.04 24.07
C GLU A 274 -3.88 -15.34 23.32
N THR A 275 -4.41 -14.22 23.83
CA THR A 275 -5.48 -13.51 23.14
C THR A 275 -4.94 -12.74 21.92
N GLY A 276 -5.47 -13.06 20.74
CA GLY A 276 -5.07 -12.40 19.50
C GLY A 276 -5.29 -10.89 19.56
N SER A 277 -4.34 -10.10 19.02
CA SER A 277 -4.33 -8.63 19.09
C SER A 277 -5.65 -7.97 18.68
N THR A 278 -6.37 -8.55 17.71
CA THR A 278 -7.70 -8.08 17.27
C THR A 278 -8.75 -8.16 18.38
N VAL A 279 -8.72 -9.22 19.19
CA VAL A 279 -9.68 -9.41 20.30
C VAL A 279 -9.43 -8.37 21.40
N ARG A 280 -8.15 -8.10 21.71
CA ARG A 280 -7.75 -7.04 22.66
C ARG A 280 -8.26 -5.67 22.22
N ILE A 281 -8.10 -5.33 20.94
CA ILE A 281 -8.61 -4.06 20.39
C ILE A 281 -10.13 -4.02 20.50
N THR A 282 -10.84 -5.07 20.08
CA THR A 282 -12.31 -5.13 20.16
C THR A 282 -12.82 -5.01 21.59
N ARG A 283 -12.14 -5.63 22.55
CA ARG A 283 -12.46 -5.52 23.97
C ARG A 283 -12.26 -4.08 24.47
N ALA A 284 -11.10 -3.47 24.20
CA ALA A 284 -10.84 -2.08 24.59
C ALA A 284 -11.86 -1.11 23.97
N MET A 285 -12.25 -1.33 22.71
CA MET A 285 -13.32 -0.54 22.08
C MET A 285 -14.67 -0.73 22.77
N GLY A 286 -15.01 -1.95 23.20
CA GLY A 286 -16.24 -2.23 23.95
C GLY A 286 -16.24 -1.60 25.34
N GLU A 287 -15.09 -1.55 26.02
CA GLU A 287 -14.96 -0.93 27.35
C GLU A 287 -14.97 0.61 27.29
N LEU A 288 -14.37 1.21 26.25
CA LEU A 288 -14.29 2.68 26.09
C LEU A 288 -15.52 3.29 25.42
N PHE A 289 -16.14 2.59 24.47
CA PHE A 289 -17.16 3.14 23.57
C PHE A 289 -18.49 2.37 23.58
N GLY A 290 -18.60 1.31 24.38
CA GLY A 290 -19.81 0.48 24.54
C GLY A 290 -20.90 1.12 25.39
#